data_AF-A0A8C2MWV6-F1
#
_entry.id   AF-A0A8C2MWV6-F1
#
_cell.length_a   1.000
_cell.length_b   1.000
_cell.length_c   1.000
_cell.angle_alpha   90.00
_cell.angle_beta   90.00
_cell.angle_gamma   90.00
#
_symmetry.space_group_name_H-M   'P 1'
#
loop_
_entity.id
_entity.type
_entity.pdbx_description
1 polymer ?
#
loop_
_entity_poly.entity_id
_entity_poly.type
_entity_poly.pdbx_seq_one_letter_code
_entity_poly.pdbx_strand_id
1 'polypeptide(L)'
;SGYVVSSRELWTILLGRSALRELSQIEAELNKYWQRLLEGLSYYKPPSSSSAERVKANKDVASPLKELGLRISKFLGLDEEQSVQLLQCYLQEDYRGTRDALKVCMRGRARP
;
A
#
# COMPACT_ATOMS: atom_id res chain seq x y z
N SER A 1 15.32 3.98 6.37
CA SER A 1 13.86 4.00 6.49
C SER A 1 13.29 4.69 5.27
N GLY A 2 12.97 3.92 4.22
CA GLY A 2 12.46 4.48 2.97
C GLY A 2 10.94 4.57 3.04
N TYR A 3 10.39 5.78 3.05
CA TYR A 3 8.96 5.98 2.90
C TYR A 3 8.52 5.41 1.54
N VAL A 4 7.52 4.53 1.55
CA VAL A 4 6.88 4.05 0.33
C VAL A 4 5.79 5.04 -0.04
N VAL A 5 5.87 5.61 -1.25
CA VAL A 5 4.81 6.45 -1.78
C VAL A 5 3.65 5.57 -2.28
N SER A 6 2.46 5.81 -1.73
CA SER A 6 1.24 5.11 -2.14
C SER A 6 0.77 5.54 -3.52
N SER A 7 -0.13 4.76 -4.13
CA SER A 7 -0.81 5.18 -5.36
C SER A 7 -1.58 6.49 -5.18
N ARG A 8 -2.11 6.75 -3.98
CA ARG A 8 -2.88 7.96 -3.69
C ARG A 8 -2.00 9.19 -3.65
N GLU A 9 -0.82 9.09 -3.06
CA GLU A 9 0.15 10.19 -3.03
C GLU A 9 0.69 10.46 -4.44
N LEU A 10 1.03 9.42 -5.21
CA LEU A 10 1.39 9.57 -6.62
C LEU A 10 0.29 10.26 -7.42
N TRP A 11 -0.97 9.88 -7.23
CA TRP A 11 -2.11 10.52 -7.88
C TRP A 11 -2.26 11.99 -7.48
N THR A 12 -1.99 12.33 -6.22
CA THR A 12 -2.02 13.70 -5.72
C THR A 12 -0.97 14.58 -6.40
N ILE A 13 0.24 14.04 -6.61
CA ILE A 13 1.31 14.69 -7.37
C ILE A 13 0.87 14.94 -8.81
N LEU A 14 0.34 13.90 -9.48
CA LEU A 14 -0.11 14.01 -10.88
C LEU A 14 -1.24 15.03 -11.07
N LEU A 15 -2.13 15.17 -10.10
CA LEU A 15 -3.20 16.17 -10.13
C LEU A 15 -2.73 17.60 -9.82
N GLY A 16 -1.43 17.82 -9.62
CA GLY A 16 -0.87 19.12 -9.25
C GLY A 16 -1.29 19.60 -7.85
N ARG A 17 -1.79 18.68 -7.01
CA ARG A 17 -2.26 19.00 -5.65
C ARG A 17 -1.15 18.95 -4.61
N SER A 18 0.09 18.69 -5.03
CA SER A 18 1.31 18.72 -4.21
C SER A 18 1.89 20.13 -4.06
N ALA A 19 1.02 21.14 -3.87
CA ALA A 19 1.34 22.57 -3.98
C ALA A 19 2.44 23.10 -3.02
N LEU A 20 2.91 22.29 -2.07
CA LEU A 20 3.97 22.63 -1.11
C LEU A 20 5.29 21.90 -1.37
N ARG A 21 5.39 21.06 -2.41
CA ARG A 21 6.62 20.32 -2.75
C ARG A 21 7.43 21.07 -3.80
N GLU A 22 8.75 21.09 -3.62
CA GLU A 22 9.69 21.62 -4.62
C GLU A 22 9.62 20.83 -5.93
N LEU A 23 9.82 21.49 -7.07
CA LEU A 23 9.78 20.85 -8.39
C LEU A 23 10.78 19.70 -8.51
N SER A 24 11.98 19.86 -7.96
CA SER A 24 13.03 18.83 -7.96
C SER A 24 12.63 17.59 -7.15
N GLN A 25 11.86 17.76 -6.08
CA GLN A 25 11.35 16.66 -5.28
C GLN A 25 10.22 15.93 -6.00
N ILE A 26 9.35 16.67 -6.69
CA ILE A 26 8.30 16.09 -7.54
C ILE A 26 8.95 15.26 -8.65
N GLU A 27 9.94 15.81 -9.34
CA GLU A 27 10.66 15.12 -10.41
C GLU A 27 11.35 13.85 -9.91
N ALA A 28 12.05 13.91 -8.77
CA ALA A 28 12.71 12.75 -8.19
C ALA A 28 11.73 11.62 -7.84
N GLU A 29 10.57 11.96 -7.27
CA GLU A 29 9.51 11.00 -6.94
C GLU A 29 8.87 10.39 -8.19
N LEU A 30 8.57 11.22 -9.21
CA LEU A 30 8.02 10.73 -10.48
C LEU A 30 8.99 9.79 -11.20
N ASN A 31 10.28 10.14 -11.24
CA ASN A 31 11.32 9.32 -11.84
C ASN A 31 11.49 7.99 -11.09
N LYS A 32 11.46 8.02 -9.75
CA LYS A 32 11.56 6.81 -8.91
C LYS A 32 10.40 5.84 -9.15
N TYR A 33 9.19 6.35 -9.38
CA TYR A 33 7.99 5.53 -9.58
C TYR A 33 7.54 5.43 -11.04
N TRP A 34 8.41 5.82 -11.98
CA TRP A 34 8.09 5.89 -13.41
C TRP A 34 7.51 4.60 -13.98
N GLN A 35 8.12 3.45 -13.67
CA GLN A 35 7.63 2.15 -14.14
C GLN A 35 6.20 1.86 -13.69
N ARG A 36 5.87 2.16 -12.43
CA ARG A 36 4.52 1.97 -11.90
C ARG A 36 3.50 2.88 -12.58
N LEU A 37 3.91 4.11 -12.92
CA LEU A 37 3.08 5.06 -13.66
C LEU A 37 2.83 4.59 -15.09
N LEU A 38 3.87 4.09 -15.75
CA LEU A 38 3.81 3.61 -17.13
C LEU A 38 2.98 2.32 -17.26
N GLU A 39 3.21 1.35 -16.37
CA GLU A 39 2.57 0.03 -16.41
C GLU A 39 1.18 0.02 -15.77
N GLY A 40 0.87 1.02 -14.94
CA GLY A 40 -0.42 1.15 -14.27
C GLY A 40 -0.76 -0.08 -13.43
N LEU A 41 -1.89 -0.72 -13.71
CA LEU A 41 -2.30 -1.95 -13.01
C LEU A 41 -1.43 -3.16 -13.38
N SER A 42 -0.80 -3.17 -14.56
CA SER A 42 0.09 -4.26 -14.99
C SER A 42 1.40 -4.30 -14.20
N TYR A 43 1.72 -3.24 -13.44
CA TYR A 43 2.84 -3.22 -12.49
C TYR A 43 2.68 -4.27 -11.38
N TYR A 44 1.43 -4.60 -11.05
CA TYR A 44 1.09 -5.57 -10.03
C TYR A 44 1.27 -6.98 -10.58
N LYS A 45 2.13 -7.76 -9.90
CA LYS A 45 2.57 -9.08 -10.35
C LYS A 45 1.75 -10.18 -9.67
N PRO A 46 1.62 -11.36 -10.29
CA PRO A 46 1.06 -12.51 -9.60
C PRO A 46 1.97 -12.99 -8.45
N PRO A 47 1.43 -13.77 -7.50
CA PRO A 47 2.20 -14.33 -6.37
C PRO A 47 3.37 -15.18 -6.86
N SER A 48 4.48 -15.17 -6.10
CA SER A 48 5.64 -16.00 -6.42
C SER A 48 6.34 -16.51 -5.16
N SER A 49 6.89 -17.73 -5.23
CA SER A 49 7.64 -18.33 -4.12
C SER A 49 8.81 -17.44 -3.68
N SER A 50 9.51 -16.84 -4.65
CA SER A 50 10.61 -15.92 -4.39
C SER A 50 10.16 -14.67 -3.61
N SER A 51 9.01 -14.09 -3.97
CA SER A 51 8.48 -12.92 -3.24
C SER A 51 8.03 -13.29 -1.82
N ALA A 52 7.37 -14.44 -1.65
CA ALA A 52 7.01 -14.97 -0.34
C ALA A 52 8.24 -15.18 0.57
N GLU A 53 9.35 -15.68 0.02
CA GLU A 53 10.61 -15.83 0.75
C GLU A 53 11.21 -14.49 1.14
N ARG A 54 11.20 -13.50 0.23
CA ARG A 54 11.67 -12.13 0.54
C ARG A 54 10.86 -11.49 1.67
N VAL A 55 9.53 -11.63 1.66
CA VAL A 55 8.68 -11.14 2.76
C VAL A 55 9.03 -11.82 4.08
N LYS A 56 9.24 -13.13 4.09
CA LYS A 56 9.62 -13.87 5.30
C LYS A 56 10.98 -13.39 5.84
N ALA A 57 11.96 -13.21 4.95
CA ALA A 57 13.32 -12.80 5.30
C ALA A 57 13.44 -11.32 5.72
N ASN A 58 12.51 -10.46 5.29
CA ASN A 58 12.56 -9.02 5.54
C ASN A 58 12.47 -8.68 7.05
N LYS A 59 13.56 -8.23 7.67
CA LYS A 59 13.58 -7.96 9.12
C LYS A 59 12.92 -6.64 9.52
N ASP A 60 12.66 -5.76 8.56
CA ASP A 60 12.08 -4.43 8.81
C ASP A 60 10.55 -4.45 8.93
N VAL A 61 9.93 -5.60 8.60
CA VAL A 61 8.47 -5.79 8.67
C VAL A 61 8.13 -6.64 9.88
N ALA A 62 7.23 -6.15 10.74
CA ALA A 62 6.76 -6.89 11.91
C ALA A 62 6.06 -8.21 11.51
N SER A 63 6.23 -9.27 12.30
CA SER A 63 5.65 -10.60 12.00
C SER A 63 4.14 -10.59 11.71
N PRO A 64 3.29 -9.90 12.51
CA PRO A 64 1.85 -9.86 12.24
C PRO A 64 1.51 -9.22 10.89
N LEU A 65 2.31 -8.23 10.48
CA LEU A 65 2.14 -7.54 9.21
C LEU A 65 2.54 -8.43 8.02
N LYS A 66 3.61 -9.24 8.16
CA LYS A 66 3.98 -10.25 7.17
C LYS A 66 2.87 -11.28 7.01
N GLU A 67 2.38 -11.84 8.10
CA GLU A 67 1.33 -12.86 8.07
C GLU A 67 0.05 -12.35 7.41
N LEU A 68 -0.38 -11.13 7.78
CA LEU A 68 -1.54 -10.51 7.16
C LEU A 68 -1.29 -10.19 5.68
N GLY A 69 -0.12 -9.67 5.33
CA GLY A 69 0.27 -9.40 3.95
C GLY A 69 0.25 -10.65 3.08
N LEU A 70 0.72 -11.79 3.58
CA LEU A 70 0.65 -13.08 2.86
C LEU A 70 -0.80 -13.56 2.68
N ARG A 71 -1.67 -13.32 3.66
CA ARG A 71 -3.11 -13.63 3.51
C ARG A 71 -3.77 -12.74 2.46
N ILE A 72 -3.41 -11.45 2.44
CA ILE A 72 -3.90 -10.49 1.44
C ILE A 72 -3.42 -10.87 0.04
N SER A 73 -2.14 -11.24 -0.11
CA SER A 73 -1.59 -11.75 -1.37
C SER A 73 -2.40 -12.93 -1.91
N LYS A 74 -2.67 -13.92 -1.06
CA LYS A 74 -3.52 -15.06 -1.42
C LYS A 74 -4.95 -14.64 -1.81
N PHE A 75 -5.52 -13.68 -1.09
CA PHE A 75 -6.88 -13.20 -1.33
C PHE A 75 -7.01 -12.41 -2.65
N LEU A 76 -6.04 -11.54 -2.94
CA LEU A 76 -6.04 -10.68 -4.12
C LEU A 76 -5.41 -11.33 -5.35
N GLY A 77 -4.71 -12.46 -5.18
CA GLY A 77 -3.88 -13.03 -6.24
C GLY A 77 -2.74 -12.09 -6.66
N LEU A 78 -2.11 -11.43 -5.68
CA LEU A 78 -1.08 -10.42 -5.88
C LEU A 78 0.24 -10.85 -5.27
N ASP A 79 1.36 -10.44 -5.84
CA ASP A 79 2.71 -10.56 -5.28
C ASP A 79 2.76 -10.20 -3.79
N GLU A 80 3.49 -11.02 -3.04
CA GLU A 80 3.56 -10.98 -1.59
C GLU A 80 4.16 -9.68 -1.06
N GLU A 81 5.25 -9.18 -1.66
CA GLU A 81 5.85 -7.90 -1.29
C GLU A 81 4.93 -6.74 -1.62
N GLN A 82 4.31 -6.75 -2.80
CA GLN A 82 3.37 -5.70 -3.20
C GLN A 82 2.13 -5.71 -2.29
N SER A 83 1.68 -6.87 -1.82
CA SER A 83 0.57 -7.01 -0.88
C SER A 83 0.91 -6.46 0.51
N VAL A 84 2.12 -6.73 1.02
CA VAL A 84 2.61 -6.14 2.28
C VAL A 84 2.73 -4.62 2.15
N GLN A 85 3.23 -4.13 1.02
CA GLN A 85 3.37 -2.71 0.73
C GLN A 85 2.00 -2.00 0.69
N LEU A 86 1.02 -2.56 -0.01
CA LEU A 86 -0.35 -2.04 -0.04
C LEU A 86 -0.98 -2.01 1.33
N LEU A 87 -0.80 -3.07 2.13
CA LEU A 87 -1.28 -3.12 3.51
C LEU A 87 -0.66 -2.01 4.37
N GLN A 88 0.65 -1.76 4.23
CA GLN A 88 1.32 -0.67 4.93
C GLN A 88 0.75 0.70 4.54
N CYS A 89 0.59 0.96 3.23
CA CYS A 89 -0.02 2.21 2.75
C CYS A 89 -1.44 2.38 3.31
N TYR A 90 -2.27 1.33 3.26
CA TYR A 90 -3.63 1.35 3.81
C TYR A 90 -3.64 1.67 5.31
N LEU A 91 -2.74 1.06 6.08
CA LEU A 91 -2.65 1.30 7.52
C LEU A 91 -2.20 2.74 7.86
N GLN A 92 -1.37 3.34 7.02
CA GLN A 92 -0.89 4.71 7.18
C GLN A 92 -1.96 5.74 6.80
N GLU A 93 -2.66 5.51 5.68
CA GLU A 93 -3.52 6.53 5.07
C GLU A 93 -5.00 6.40 5.47
N ASP A 94 -5.52 5.17 5.56
CA ASP A 94 -6.97 4.93 5.57
C ASP A 94 -7.48 4.22 6.83
N TYR A 95 -6.63 3.42 7.50
CA TYR A 95 -7.05 2.64 8.67
C TYR A 95 -7.53 3.50 9.84
N ARG A 96 -7.02 4.73 10.01
CA ARG A 96 -7.53 5.67 11.02
C ARG A 96 -8.99 6.03 10.76
N GLY A 97 -9.43 6.14 9.51
CA GLY A 97 -10.82 6.40 9.13
C GLY A 97 -11.71 5.15 9.18
N THR A 98 -11.17 3.97 8.85
CA THR A 98 -11.94 2.71 8.86
C THR A 98 -12.38 2.30 10.27
N ARG A 99 -11.62 2.67 11.31
CA ARG A 99 -11.97 2.34 12.70
C ARG A 99 -13.30 2.95 13.14
N ASP A 100 -13.61 4.15 12.67
CA ASP A 100 -14.89 4.81 12.97
C ASP A 100 -16.02 4.29 12.08
N ALA A 101 -15.74 3.92 10.83
CA ALA A 101 -16.69 3.21 9.98
C ALA A 101 -17.06 1.81 10.52
N LEU A 102 -16.09 1.07 11.07
CA LEU A 102 -16.30 -0.22 11.75
C LEU A 102 -17.14 -0.06 13.01
N LYS A 103 -16.93 1.00 13.80
CA LYS A 103 -17.80 1.30 14.95
C LYS A 103 -19.24 1.57 14.54
N VAL A 104 -19.46 2.27 13.42
CA VAL A 104 -20.82 2.52 12.88
C VAL A 104 -21.47 1.22 12.41
N CYS A 105 -20.74 0.38 11.67
CA CYS A 105 -21.23 -0.95 11.27
C CYS A 105 -21.51 -1.88 12.46
N MET A 106 -20.65 -1.87 13.49
CA MET A 106 -20.85 -2.67 14.71
C MET A 106 -21.98 -2.13 15.58
N ARG A 107 -22.23 -0.81 15.59
CA ARG A 107 -23.41 -0.21 16.24
C ARG A 107 -24.71 -0.49 15.50
N GLY A 108 -24.66 -0.75 14.19
CA GLY A 108 -25.82 -1.09 13.37
C GLY A 108 -26.37 -2.52 13.57
N ARG A 109 -25.65 -3.39 14.31
CA ARG A 109 -26.07 -4.78 14.60
C ARG A 109 -26.58 -5.02 16.01
N ALA A 110 -26.97 -3.96 16.73
CA ALA A 110 -27.65 -4.07 17.99
C ALA A 110 -28.93 -3.24 17.97
N ARG A 111 -30.01 -3.81 17.43
CA ARG A 111 -31.36 -3.63 18.01
C ARG A 111 -32.14 -4.95 17.94
N PRO A 112 -32.91 -5.26 19.00
CA PRO A 112 -33.72 -6.47 19.15
C PRO A 112 -34.87 -6.54 18.15
#